data_AF-A0A1A8G6A1-F1
#
_entry.id   AF-A0A1A8G6A1-F1
#
_cell.length_a   1.000
_cell.length_b   1.000
_cell.length_c   1.000
_cell.angle_alpha   90.00
_cell.angle_beta   90.00
_cell.angle_gamma   90.00
#
_symmetry.space_group_name_H-M   'P 1'
#
loop_
_entity.id
_entity.type
_entity.pdbx_description
1 polymer ?
#
loop_
_entity_poly.entity_id
_entity_poly.type
_entity_poly.pdbx_seq_one_letter_code
_entity_poly.pdbx_strand_id
1 'polypeptide(L)'
;MDEAIETPQKTFTCQLCGLSSPFTYYGQKPPNTRAIVLLEECFVTKDPFSPEKDKFLVLGSTCSLCSLCVCVGSDCSLFYTKRFCVPCVNKHLDQFPQQIQAELTKKQSSKAAVS
;
A
#
# COMPACT_ATOMS: atom_id res chain seq x y z
N MET A 1 -29.35 1.31 23.50
CA MET A 1 -28.96 0.16 22.65
C MET A 1 -28.41 0.78 21.39
N ASP A 2 -27.09 0.88 21.27
CA ASP A 2 -26.42 1.47 20.11
C ASP A 2 -26.42 0.43 18.99
N GLU A 3 -27.41 0.51 18.09
CA GLU A 3 -27.37 -0.20 16.81
C GLU A 3 -26.30 0.45 15.94
N ALA A 4 -25.15 -0.22 15.83
CA ALA A 4 -24.14 0.10 14.84
C ALA A 4 -24.74 -0.13 13.45
N ILE A 5 -25.13 0.97 12.79
CA ILE A 5 -25.50 0.96 11.38
C ILE A 5 -24.27 0.49 10.59
N GLU A 6 -24.28 -0.76 10.15
CA GLU A 6 -23.26 -1.32 9.27
C GLU A 6 -23.33 -0.60 7.92
N THR A 7 -22.56 0.48 7.78
CA THR A 7 -22.21 1.02 6.45
C THR A 7 -21.60 -0.11 5.61
N PRO A 8 -21.97 -0.25 4.31
CA PRO A 8 -21.42 -1.28 3.45
C PRO A 8 -19.89 -1.22 3.49
N GLN A 9 -19.28 -2.30 3.96
CA GLN A 9 -17.83 -2.41 4.11
C GLN A 9 -17.20 -2.25 2.73
N LYS A 10 -16.42 -1.19 2.54
CA LYS A 10 -15.70 -0.96 1.29
C LYS A 10 -14.51 -1.90 1.24
N THR A 11 -14.27 -2.50 0.08
CA THR A 11 -13.19 -3.49 -0.10
C THR A 11 -12.05 -2.89 -0.92
N PHE A 12 -10.83 -3.07 -0.43
CA PHE A 12 -9.61 -2.78 -1.17
C PHE A 12 -9.22 -4.04 -1.93
N THR A 13 -8.87 -3.90 -3.22
CA THR A 13 -8.35 -5.01 -4.03
C THR A 13 -7.09 -4.57 -4.77
N CYS A 14 -5.98 -5.25 -4.53
CA CYS A 14 -4.74 -5.07 -5.28
C CYS A 14 -4.92 -5.62 -6.70
N GLN A 15 -4.71 -4.78 -7.71
CA GLN A 15 -4.87 -5.15 -9.12
C GLN A 15 -3.70 -5.97 -9.70
N LEU A 16 -2.65 -6.23 -8.91
CA LEU A 16 -1.52 -7.06 -9.34
C LEU A 16 -1.54 -8.47 -8.76
N CYS A 17 -1.78 -8.61 -7.46
CA CYS A 17 -1.78 -9.92 -6.79
C CYS A 17 -3.17 -10.41 -6.37
N GLY A 18 -4.22 -9.60 -6.56
CA GLY A 18 -5.59 -9.96 -6.15
C GLY A 18 -5.86 -9.88 -4.64
N LEU A 19 -4.88 -9.48 -3.82
CA LEU A 19 -5.09 -9.29 -2.38
C LEU A 19 -6.30 -8.40 -2.14
N SER A 20 -7.28 -8.92 -1.40
CA SER A 20 -8.53 -8.24 -1.10
C SER A 20 -8.77 -8.19 0.40
N SER A 21 -9.14 -7.03 0.92
CA SER A 21 -9.41 -6.83 2.36
C SER A 21 -10.34 -5.64 2.59
N PRO A 22 -11.25 -5.70 3.58
CA PRO A 22 -12.07 -4.55 3.93
C PRO A 22 -11.22 -3.41 4.47
N PHE A 23 -11.54 -2.18 4.06
CA PHE A 23 -10.90 -0.97 4.58
C PHE A 23 -11.94 -0.07 5.27
N THR A 24 -11.47 0.69 6.26
CA THR A 24 -12.32 1.60 7.05
C THR A 24 -12.13 3.05 6.66
N TYR A 25 -11.02 3.40 6.01
CA TYR A 25 -10.73 4.78 5.60
C TYR A 25 -9.81 4.82 4.36
N TYR A 26 -9.99 5.85 3.52
CA TYR A 26 -9.08 6.21 2.44
C TYR A 26 -8.67 7.67 2.58
N GLY A 27 -7.37 7.94 2.56
CA GLY A 27 -6.82 9.29 2.63
C GLY A 27 -5.52 9.39 3.42
N GLN A 28 -5.06 10.61 3.65
CA GLN A 28 -3.79 10.89 4.35
C GLN A 28 -3.90 10.99 5.86
N LYS A 29 -5.11 11.22 6.41
CA LYS A 29 -5.31 11.48 7.84
C LYS A 29 -6.24 10.43 8.45
N PRO A 30 -5.70 9.25 8.81
CA PRO A 30 -6.48 8.21 9.46
C PRO A 30 -7.21 8.74 10.70
N PRO A 31 -8.52 8.48 10.83
CA PRO A 31 -9.29 8.93 11.97
C PRO A 31 -8.74 8.31 13.28
N ASN A 32 -8.95 8.99 14.40
CA ASN A 32 -8.55 8.57 15.75
C ASN A 32 -7.03 8.52 16.05
N THR A 33 -6.17 9.04 15.16
CA THR A 33 -4.74 9.18 15.42
C THR A 33 -4.41 10.62 15.82
N ARG A 34 -3.76 10.84 16.97
CA ARG A 34 -3.63 12.20 17.56
C ARG A 34 -2.61 13.13 16.87
N ALA A 35 -1.86 12.67 15.87
CA ALA A 35 -0.93 13.53 15.12
C ALA A 35 -0.36 12.89 13.83
N ILE A 36 -0.93 11.78 13.34
CA ILE A 36 -0.31 11.04 12.23
C ILE A 36 -0.88 11.53 10.90
N VAL A 37 0.02 11.89 9.98
CA VAL A 37 -0.31 12.20 8.58
C VAL A 37 0.53 11.31 7.68
N LEU A 38 -0.14 10.55 6.82
CA LEU A 38 0.50 9.72 5.82
C LEU A 38 1.00 10.59 4.66
N LEU A 39 2.12 10.20 4.08
CA LEU A 39 2.74 10.90 2.95
C LEU A 39 1.97 10.71 1.63
N GLU A 40 1.00 9.78 1.61
CA GLU A 40 0.14 9.48 0.48
C GLU A 40 -1.27 9.10 0.93
N GLU A 41 -2.24 9.17 0.01
CA GLU A 41 -3.58 8.66 0.29
C GLU A 41 -3.55 7.13 0.32
N CYS A 42 -3.86 6.55 1.47
CA CYS A 42 -3.79 5.10 1.66
C CYS A 42 -5.16 4.52 1.96
N PHE A 43 -5.37 3.28 1.52
CA PHE A 43 -6.42 2.42 2.03
C PHE A 43 -5.96 1.85 3.37
N VAL A 44 -6.68 2.17 4.44
CA VAL A 44 -6.34 1.72 5.80
C VAL A 44 -7.52 1.00 6.45
N THR A 45 -7.18 0.04 7.30
CA THR A 45 -8.12 -0.67 8.14
C THR A 45 -7.69 -0.59 9.60
N LYS A 46 -8.58 -0.92 10.54
CA LYS A 46 -8.19 -1.10 11.94
C LYS A 46 -7.21 -2.25 12.02
N ASP A 47 -6.16 -2.09 12.83
CA ASP A 47 -5.15 -3.15 12.97
C ASP A 47 -5.79 -4.39 13.63
N PRO A 48 -5.93 -5.53 12.94
CA PRO A 48 -6.54 -6.73 13.51
C PRO A 48 -5.61 -7.45 14.51
N PHE A 49 -4.33 -7.06 14.56
CA PHE A 49 -3.33 -7.64 15.45
C PHE A 49 -3.10 -6.81 16.70
N SER A 50 -3.75 -5.65 16.82
CA SER A 50 -3.66 -4.80 18.01
C SER A 50 -5.02 -4.70 18.72
N PRO A 51 -5.05 -4.81 20.07
CA PRO A 51 -6.27 -4.55 20.84
C PRO A 51 -6.61 -3.04 20.92
N GLU A 52 -5.66 -2.18 20.57
CA GLU A 52 -5.79 -0.71 20.63
C GLU A 52 -6.58 -0.19 19.42
N LYS A 53 -7.66 0.56 19.67
CA LYS A 53 -8.61 1.01 18.63
C LYS A 53 -8.09 2.17 17.76
N ASP A 54 -6.98 2.78 18.15
CA ASP A 54 -6.33 3.90 17.47
C ASP A 54 -5.16 3.46 16.57
N LYS A 55 -4.82 2.16 16.55
CA LYS A 55 -3.88 1.60 15.58
C LYS A 55 -4.58 1.21 14.29
N PHE A 56 -3.87 1.43 13.19
CA PHE A 56 -4.35 1.15 11.84
C PHE A 56 -3.28 0.44 11.03
N LEU A 57 -3.72 -0.35 10.06
CA LEU A 57 -2.88 -1.05 9.11
C LEU A 57 -3.07 -0.44 7.72
N VAL A 58 -1.97 -0.16 7.03
CA VAL A 58 -1.98 0.30 5.63
C VAL A 58 -2.03 -0.92 4.71
N LEU A 59 -3.10 -1.04 3.93
CA LEU A 59 -3.28 -2.12 2.96
C LEU A 59 -2.55 -1.82 1.64
N GLY A 60 -2.64 -0.57 1.19
CA GLY A 60 -2.18 -0.17 -0.13
C GLY A 60 -2.50 1.28 -0.45
N SER A 61 -2.19 1.68 -1.68
CA SER A 61 -2.49 2.99 -2.26
C SER A 61 -2.63 2.84 -3.78
N THR A 62 -2.85 3.95 -4.50
CA THR A 62 -2.87 3.99 -5.96
C THR A 62 -1.48 4.28 -6.52
N CYS A 63 -1.15 3.66 -7.65
CA CYS A 63 0.09 3.97 -8.37
C CYS A 63 0.04 5.40 -8.91
N SER A 64 1.06 6.20 -8.64
CA SER A 64 1.11 7.61 -9.07
C SER A 64 1.27 7.82 -10.58
N LEU A 65 1.54 6.76 -11.36
CA LEU A 65 1.69 6.84 -12.81
C LEU A 65 0.49 6.29 -13.59
N CYS A 66 -0.13 5.21 -13.10
CA CYS A 66 -1.24 4.55 -13.81
C CYS A 66 -2.53 4.45 -13.00
N SER A 67 -2.55 4.98 -11.78
CA SER A 67 -3.68 4.98 -10.85
C SER A 67 -4.21 3.60 -10.43
N LEU A 68 -3.52 2.51 -10.80
CA LEU A 68 -3.88 1.16 -10.35
C LEU A 68 -3.75 1.04 -8.84
N CYS A 69 -4.73 0.39 -8.22
CA CYS A 69 -4.75 0.07 -6.81
C CYS A 69 -3.74 -1.05 -6.52
N VAL A 70 -2.76 -0.80 -5.64
CA VAL A 70 -1.65 -1.71 -5.34
C VAL A 70 -1.37 -1.80 -3.84
N CYS A 71 -1.16 -3.02 -3.35
CA CYS A 71 -0.88 -3.27 -1.93
C CYS A 71 0.54 -2.86 -1.54
N VAL A 72 0.82 -2.82 -0.23
CA VAL A 72 2.16 -2.57 0.35
C VAL A 72 3.20 -3.65 0.05
N GLY A 73 2.80 -4.78 -0.55
CA GLY A 73 3.72 -5.87 -0.87
C GLY A 73 4.80 -5.43 -1.86
N SER A 74 6.06 -5.81 -1.60
CA SER A 74 7.22 -5.44 -2.42
C SER A 74 7.16 -5.93 -3.87
N ASP A 75 6.33 -6.94 -4.11
CA ASP A 75 6.12 -7.49 -5.45
C ASP A 75 5.04 -6.74 -6.24
N CYS A 76 4.27 -5.88 -5.56
CA CYS A 76 3.19 -5.10 -6.15
C CYS A 76 3.55 -3.61 -6.22
N SER A 77 4.23 -3.06 -5.22
CA SER A 77 4.56 -1.64 -5.20
C SER A 77 5.87 -1.30 -4.51
N LEU A 78 6.36 -0.11 -4.83
CA LEU A 78 7.47 0.57 -4.18
C LEU A 78 6.97 1.93 -3.69
N PHE A 79 7.26 2.27 -2.43
CA PHE A 79 7.09 3.62 -1.91
C PHE A 79 8.45 4.32 -1.84
N TYR A 80 8.54 5.52 -2.42
CA TYR A 80 9.70 6.42 -2.27
C TYR A 80 9.23 7.80 -1.79
N THR A 81 8.87 8.68 -2.72
CA THR A 81 8.13 9.93 -2.44
C THR A 81 6.63 9.76 -2.64
N LYS A 82 6.25 8.80 -3.49
CA LYS A 82 4.90 8.33 -3.74
C LYS A 82 4.96 6.82 -4.01
N ARG A 83 3.80 6.16 -4.06
CA ARG A 83 3.72 4.75 -4.47
C ARG A 83 3.65 4.57 -5.97
N PHE A 84 4.43 3.60 -6.45
CA PHE A 84 4.46 3.17 -7.83
C PHE A 84 4.29 1.66 -7.88
N CYS A 85 3.48 1.16 -8.82
CA CYS A 85 3.38 -0.27 -9.03
C CYS A 85 4.68 -0.80 -9.65
N VAL A 86 5.05 -2.04 -9.33
CA VAL A 86 6.29 -2.66 -9.85
C VAL A 86 6.40 -2.58 -11.39
N PRO A 87 5.33 -2.80 -12.18
CA PRO A 87 5.38 -2.59 -13.63
C PRO A 87 5.80 -1.17 -14.05
N CYS A 88 5.27 -0.14 -13.39
CA CYS A 88 5.65 1.25 -13.64
C CYS A 88 7.08 1.54 -13.21
N VAL A 89 7.52 0.99 -12.08
CA VAL A 89 8.91 1.12 -11.62
C VAL A 89 9.87 0.54 -12.65
N ASN A 90 9.62 -0.67 -13.13
CA ASN A 90 10.49 -1.33 -14.13
C ASN A 90 10.52 -0.56 -15.46
N LYS A 91 9.39 0.02 -15.88
CA LYS A 91 9.30 0.81 -17.12
C LYS A 91 10.07 2.14 -17.05
N HIS A 92 10.18 2.72 -15.87
CA HIS A 92 10.77 4.04 -15.64
C HIS A 92 11.98 3.97 -14.69
N LEU A 93 12.65 2.82 -14.63
CA LEU A 93 13.68 2.52 -13.63
C LEU A 93 14.87 3.48 -13.72
N ASP A 94 15.20 3.92 -14.93
CA ASP A 94 16.21 4.92 -15.26
C ASP A 94 15.94 6.30 -14.64
N GLN A 95 14.68 6.62 -14.33
CA GLN A 95 14.28 7.89 -13.71
C GLN A 95 14.36 7.86 -12.17
N PHE A 96 14.52 6.67 -11.56
CA PHE A 96 14.70 6.55 -10.11
C PHE A 96 16.16 6.80 -9.71
N PRO A 97 16.43 7.24 -8.46
CA PRO A 97 17.80 7.36 -7.98
C PRO A 97 18.58 6.05 -8.07
N GLN A 98 19.89 6.12 -8.33
CA GLN A 98 20.76 4.94 -8.52
C GLN A 98 20.70 3.94 -7.35
N GLN A 99 20.51 4.41 -6.12
CA GLN A 99 20.35 3.54 -4.95
C GLN A 99 19.10 2.65 -5.06
N ILE A 100 17.99 3.18 -5.55
CA ILE A 100 16.76 2.42 -5.77
C ILE A 100 16.95 1.42 -6.92
N GLN A 101 17.60 1.86 -8.00
CA GLN A 101 17.92 0.98 -9.12
C GLN A 101 18.74 -0.23 -8.66
N ALA A 102 19.81 0.01 -7.89
CA ALA A 102 20.68 -1.06 -7.38
C ALA A 102 19.95 -2.06 -6.46
N GLU A 103 19.09 -1.59 -5.56
CA GLU A 103 18.32 -2.46 -4.66
C GLU A 103 17.30 -3.32 -5.41
N LEU A 104 16.66 -2.77 -6.44
CA LEU A 104 15.73 -3.52 -7.28
C LEU A 104 16.45 -4.58 -8.14
N THR A 105 17.63 -4.25 -8.69
CA THR A 105 18.43 -5.21 -9.45
C THR A 105 18.92 -6.37 -8.57
N LYS A 106 19.39 -6.10 -7.34
CA LYS A 106 19.78 -7.16 -6.39
C LYS A 106 18.62 -8.11 -6.08
N LYS A 107 17.42 -7.56 -5.85
CA LYS A 107 16.22 -8.35 -5.58
C LYS A 107 15.84 -9.28 -6.74
N GLN A 108 16.03 -8.84 -7.98
CA GLN A 108 15.82 -9.66 -9.17
C GLN A 108 16.83 -10.83 -9.24
N SER A 109 18.11 -10.58 -8.94
CA SER A 109 19.13 -11.63 -8.91
C SER A 109 18.88 -12.68 -7.84
N SER A 110 18.36 -12.31 -6.67
CA SER A 110 18.01 -13.26 -5.61
C SER A 110 16.77 -14.11 -5.92
N LYS A 111 15.81 -13.61 -6.73
CA LYS A 111 14.66 -14.41 -7.16
C LYS A 111 15.02 -15.43 -8.25
N ALA A 112 15.97 -15.10 -9.13
CA ALA A 112 16.44 -16.00 -10.19
C ALA A 112 17.26 -17.19 -9.67
N ALA A 113 17.89 -17.08 -8.49
CA ALA A 113 18.71 -18.13 -7.89
C ALA A 113 17.90 -19.21 -7.14
N VAL A 114 16.58 -19.06 -7.05
CA VAL A 114 15.67 -19.95 -6.29
C VAL A 114 14.63 -20.62 -7.21
N SER A 115 14.75 -20.47 -8.53
CA SER A 115 13.91 -21.14 -9.54
C SER A 115 14.66 -22.24 -10.26
#